data_AF-A0A1F4QNY6-F1
#
_entry.id   AF-A0A1F4QNY6-F1
#
_cell.length_a   1.000
_cell.length_b   1.000
_cell.length_c   1.000
_cell.angle_alpha   90.00
_cell.angle_beta   90.00
_cell.angle_gamma   90.00
#
_symmetry.space_group_name_H-M   'P 1'
#
loop_
_entity.id
_entity.type
_entity.pdbx_description
1 polymer ?
#
loop_
_entity_poly.entity_id
_entity_poly.type
_entity_poly.pdbx_seq_one_letter_code
_entity_poly.pdbx_strand_id
1 'polypeptide(L)'
;MDPLLLHIGESVDQLVTIDVLGYGVIGPLYRAARERQEPPLCLFAARALAERVRPGGCAMITTGWILPGHAPYGETDGPVGAAVLARALALGLQAKVLLVTETDLVGMVAATCRAAELQVVSPELFRQDPGTHRPVATVVPLSSQASEAATQTGDYFRDHAPQAVIAIEKSGPNGRGVYHMVGGQDVSEGVAKAGLLFSEAQRRGVLTIGIGDRGNEIGFGRVHDVVQALLPYGARCRCPCEGGVADQTTVDVVIPAEVSNWGAYGIAACLAAMKDDPELLHTPEMERALIRTAVQHGGVDGMSGRARLAVDGIDLEVNAGLVAMLGEITRAQSARRPSAFSTPILRAGGGAREGTKEAPWGARA
;
A
#
# COMPACT_ATOMS: atom_id res chain seq x y z
N MET A 1 -3.67 18.85 13.54
CA MET A 1 -4.27 17.53 13.24
C MET A 1 -4.94 17.01 14.49
N ASP A 2 -6.06 16.30 14.39
CA ASP A 2 -6.74 15.72 15.56
C ASP A 2 -5.77 14.80 16.34
N PRO A 3 -5.53 15.05 17.64
CA PRO A 3 -4.65 14.22 18.47
C PRO A 3 -5.03 12.73 18.48
N LEU A 4 -6.31 12.40 18.37
CA LEU A 4 -6.76 11.01 18.29
C LEU A 4 -6.31 10.37 16.96
N LEU A 5 -6.50 11.06 15.84
CA LEU A 5 -6.07 10.55 14.54
C LEU A 5 -4.55 10.38 14.47
N LEU A 6 -3.80 11.33 15.05
CA LEU A 6 -2.34 11.19 15.18
C LEU A 6 -1.97 9.91 15.93
N HIS A 7 -2.58 9.67 17.10
CA HIS A 7 -2.31 8.46 17.87
C HIS A 7 -2.65 7.17 17.13
N ILE A 8 -3.81 7.14 16.46
CA ILE A 8 -4.20 6.01 15.61
C ILE A 8 -3.16 5.78 14.52
N GLY A 9 -2.75 6.83 13.81
CA GLY A 9 -1.74 6.76 12.76
C GLY A 9 -0.39 6.24 13.27
N GLU A 10 0.06 6.67 14.45
CA GLU A 10 1.29 6.15 15.07
C GLU A 10 1.18 4.65 15.37
N SER A 11 0.07 4.20 15.92
CA SER A 11 -0.15 2.78 16.20
C SER A 11 -0.29 1.94 14.93
N VAL A 12 -0.91 2.48 13.88
CA VAL A 12 -0.99 1.84 12.56
C VAL A 12 0.41 1.68 11.97
N ASP A 13 1.18 2.75 11.89
CA ASP A 13 2.55 2.71 11.35
C ASP A 13 3.42 1.71 12.12
N GLN A 14 3.36 1.72 13.46
CA GLN A 14 4.08 0.75 14.30
C GLN A 14 3.70 -0.70 13.98
N LEU A 15 2.42 -0.96 13.75
CA LEU A 15 1.94 -2.30 13.47
C LEU A 15 2.35 -2.78 12.07
N VAL A 16 2.27 -1.94 11.05
CA VAL A 16 2.60 -2.35 9.66
C VAL A 16 4.11 -2.42 9.41
N THR A 17 4.94 -1.94 10.35
CA THR A 17 6.41 -1.94 10.28
C THR A 17 7.08 -2.86 11.30
N ILE A 18 6.30 -3.72 11.96
CA ILE A 18 6.84 -4.74 12.85
C ILE A 18 7.58 -5.80 12.04
N ASP A 19 8.88 -5.96 12.30
CA ASP A 19 9.76 -6.92 11.62
C ASP A 19 9.50 -8.34 12.13
N VAL A 20 8.44 -8.98 11.62
CA VAL A 20 8.04 -10.33 12.06
C VAL A 20 8.94 -11.42 11.49
N LEU A 21 9.57 -11.16 10.33
CA LEU A 21 10.46 -12.12 9.68
C LEU A 21 11.91 -12.01 10.17
N GLY A 22 12.27 -10.89 10.81
CA GLY A 22 13.58 -10.65 11.39
C GLY A 22 14.64 -10.30 10.36
N TYR A 23 14.24 -9.69 9.23
CA TYR A 23 15.19 -9.27 8.19
C TYR A 23 16.05 -8.09 8.63
N GLY A 24 15.58 -7.28 9.58
CA GLY A 24 16.24 -6.06 10.05
C GLY A 24 16.19 -4.91 9.03
N VAL A 25 15.40 -5.05 7.96
CA VAL A 25 15.36 -4.12 6.83
C VAL A 25 14.28 -3.04 7.05
N ILE A 26 13.09 -3.44 7.48
CA ILE A 26 11.94 -2.54 7.48
C ILE A 26 12.09 -1.35 8.45
N GLY A 27 12.65 -1.60 9.64
CA GLY A 27 12.81 -0.57 10.68
C GLY A 27 13.67 0.62 10.23
N PRO A 28 14.89 0.39 9.70
CA PRO A 28 15.70 1.45 9.08
C PRO A 28 14.99 2.19 7.94
N LEU A 29 14.32 1.48 7.03
CA LEU A 29 13.60 2.11 5.90
C LEU A 29 12.47 3.01 6.40
N TYR A 30 11.64 2.52 7.32
CA TYR A 30 10.56 3.29 7.90
C TYR A 30 11.06 4.56 8.61
N ARG A 31 12.11 4.45 9.45
CA ARG A 31 12.68 5.63 10.12
C ARG A 31 13.17 6.68 9.13
N ALA A 32 13.87 6.25 8.08
CA ALA A 32 14.34 7.16 7.04
C ALA A 32 13.20 7.83 6.27
N ALA A 33 12.15 7.08 5.92
CA ALA A 33 10.96 7.64 5.28
C ALA A 33 10.28 8.66 6.20
N ARG A 34 10.11 8.30 7.49
CA ARG A 34 9.50 9.13 8.54
C ARG A 34 10.21 10.46 8.75
N GLU A 35 11.54 10.49 8.64
CA GLU A 35 12.34 11.73 8.76
C GLU A 35 12.21 12.65 7.53
N ARG A 36 11.79 12.12 6.38
CA ARG A 36 11.78 12.80 5.07
C ARG A 36 10.39 13.21 4.58
N GLN A 37 9.34 12.97 5.37
CA GLN A 37 7.97 13.34 5.07
C GLN A 37 7.16 13.57 6.35
N GLU A 38 5.88 13.95 6.23
CA GLU A 38 5.02 14.17 7.40
C GLU A 38 4.62 12.82 8.03
N PRO A 39 4.94 12.56 9.32
CA PRO A 39 4.47 11.37 10.02
C PRO A 39 3.12 11.60 10.72
N PRO A 40 2.35 10.54 11.02
CA PRO A 40 2.53 9.14 10.62
C PRO A 40 2.28 8.94 9.11
N LEU A 41 3.01 8.02 8.47
CA LEU A 41 3.08 7.90 7.01
C LEU A 41 1.77 7.38 6.42
N CYS A 42 1.13 6.37 7.03
CA CYS A 42 -0.17 5.88 6.57
C CYS A 42 -1.26 6.95 6.70
N LEU A 43 -1.25 7.73 7.80
CA LEU A 43 -2.20 8.83 7.99
C LEU A 43 -1.96 9.97 7.02
N PHE A 44 -0.70 10.31 6.74
CA PHE A 44 -0.33 11.32 5.76
C PHE A 44 -0.81 10.93 4.36
N ALA A 45 -0.60 9.69 3.93
CA ALA A 45 -1.13 9.17 2.67
C ALA A 45 -2.66 9.22 2.61
N ALA A 46 -3.36 8.76 3.66
CA ALA A 46 -4.82 8.78 3.72
C ALA A 46 -5.40 10.20 3.60
N ARG A 47 -4.75 11.19 4.24
CA ARG A 47 -5.09 12.60 4.11
C ARG A 47 -4.85 13.13 2.71
N ALA A 48 -3.67 12.90 2.14
CA ALA A 48 -3.34 13.34 0.79
C ALA A 48 -4.33 12.78 -0.24
N LEU A 49 -4.72 11.50 -0.10
CA LEU A 49 -5.74 10.85 -0.93
C LEU A 49 -7.11 11.53 -0.77
N ALA A 50 -7.56 11.74 0.47
CA ALA A 50 -8.84 12.39 0.75
C ALA A 50 -8.92 13.86 0.27
N GLU A 51 -7.78 14.56 0.21
CA GLU A 51 -7.68 15.93 -0.29
C GLU A 51 -7.64 15.99 -1.84
N ARG A 52 -7.04 14.99 -2.49
CA ARG A 52 -6.80 15.00 -3.94
C ARG A 52 -7.85 14.26 -4.76
N VAL A 53 -8.33 13.12 -4.26
CA VAL A 53 -9.29 12.28 -4.97
C VAL A 53 -10.71 12.74 -4.66
N ARG A 54 -11.41 13.20 -5.69
CA ARG A 54 -12.79 13.71 -5.59
C ARG A 54 -13.78 12.58 -5.87
N PRO A 55 -15.03 12.66 -5.34
CA PRO A 55 -16.11 11.77 -5.75
C PRO A 55 -16.28 11.69 -7.27
N GLY A 56 -16.36 10.47 -7.81
CA GLY A 56 -16.40 10.18 -9.24
C GLY A 56 -15.05 10.35 -9.97
N GLY A 57 -14.02 10.83 -9.28
CA GLY A 57 -12.64 10.90 -9.77
C GLY A 57 -11.99 9.53 -9.85
N CYS A 58 -10.85 9.44 -10.53
CA CYS A 58 -10.12 8.19 -10.71
C CYS A 58 -8.88 8.14 -9.80
N ALA A 59 -8.73 7.05 -9.05
CA ALA A 59 -7.47 6.66 -8.43
C ALA A 59 -6.88 5.48 -9.23
N MET A 60 -5.61 5.57 -9.60
CA MET A 60 -4.88 4.50 -10.27
C MET A 60 -4.02 3.76 -9.25
N ILE A 61 -4.11 2.44 -9.20
CA ILE A 61 -3.25 1.59 -8.38
C ILE A 61 -2.47 0.66 -9.30
N THR A 62 -1.17 0.57 -9.14
CA THR A 62 -0.34 -0.41 -9.83
C THR A 62 0.30 -1.38 -8.84
N THR A 63 0.27 -2.65 -9.22
CA THR A 63 0.73 -3.76 -8.37
C THR A 63 1.05 -4.98 -9.21
N GLY A 64 1.68 -5.97 -8.59
CA GLY A 64 1.98 -7.26 -9.18
C GLY A 64 3.47 -7.44 -9.39
N TRP A 65 3.93 -8.64 -9.09
CA TRP A 65 5.29 -9.07 -9.28
C TRP A 65 5.30 -10.52 -9.72
N ILE A 66 5.98 -10.82 -10.83
CA ILE A 66 6.17 -12.18 -11.32
C ILE A 66 7.59 -12.59 -11.01
N LEU A 67 7.75 -13.56 -10.12
CA LEU A 67 9.06 -14.13 -9.80
C LEU A 67 9.73 -14.69 -11.06
N PRO A 68 11.05 -14.52 -11.23
CA PRO A 68 11.78 -15.10 -12.36
C PRO A 68 11.55 -16.61 -12.49
N GLY A 69 11.00 -17.03 -13.64
CA GLY A 69 10.69 -18.45 -13.90
C GLY A 69 9.34 -18.93 -13.38
N HIS A 70 8.52 -18.07 -12.78
CA HIS A 70 7.19 -18.42 -12.26
C HIS A 70 6.03 -17.99 -13.16
N ALA A 71 6.29 -17.27 -14.26
CA ALA A 71 5.25 -16.88 -15.21
C ALA A 71 4.37 -18.09 -15.62
N PRO A 72 3.03 -17.94 -15.67
CA PRO A 72 2.27 -16.69 -15.55
C PRO A 72 1.87 -16.30 -14.11
N TYR A 73 2.45 -16.93 -13.09
CA TYR A 73 2.05 -16.75 -11.68
C TYR A 73 2.82 -15.62 -11.01
N GLY A 74 2.10 -14.80 -10.24
CA GLY A 74 2.65 -13.64 -9.53
C GLY A 74 2.43 -13.74 -8.03
N GLU A 75 3.13 -12.88 -7.29
CA GLU A 75 3.08 -12.89 -5.84
C GLU A 75 1.73 -12.41 -5.29
N THR A 76 1.42 -12.88 -4.07
CA THR A 76 0.25 -12.43 -3.31
C THR A 76 0.48 -11.10 -2.61
N ASP A 77 1.74 -10.69 -2.39
CA ASP A 77 2.04 -9.34 -1.91
C ASP A 77 1.90 -8.30 -3.02
N GLY A 78 1.22 -7.21 -2.70
CA GLY A 78 0.72 -6.21 -3.64
C GLY A 78 -0.75 -6.38 -4.02
N PRO A 79 -1.14 -7.42 -4.78
CA PRO A 79 -2.50 -7.58 -5.31
C PRO A 79 -3.60 -7.57 -4.25
N VAL A 80 -3.37 -8.19 -3.09
CA VAL A 80 -4.37 -8.21 -2.00
C VAL A 80 -4.53 -6.82 -1.38
N GLY A 81 -3.41 -6.14 -1.10
CA GLY A 81 -3.35 -4.76 -0.63
C GLY A 81 -4.01 -3.78 -1.60
N ALA A 82 -3.77 -3.97 -2.89
CA ALA A 82 -4.40 -3.17 -3.94
C ALA A 82 -5.92 -3.34 -3.96
N ALA A 83 -6.43 -4.57 -3.80
CA ALA A 83 -7.87 -4.82 -3.71
C ALA A 83 -8.50 -4.14 -2.46
N VAL A 84 -7.84 -4.25 -1.30
CA VAL A 84 -8.30 -3.61 -0.05
C VAL A 84 -8.30 -2.09 -0.15
N LEU A 85 -7.20 -1.50 -0.63
CA LEU A 85 -7.12 -0.04 -0.77
C LEU A 85 -8.08 0.46 -1.85
N ALA A 86 -8.24 -0.27 -2.96
CA ALA A 86 -9.24 0.05 -3.98
C ALA A 86 -10.65 0.09 -3.38
N ARG A 87 -11.01 -0.90 -2.54
CA ARG A 87 -12.29 -0.92 -1.82
C ARG A 87 -12.44 0.29 -0.90
N ALA A 88 -11.43 0.61 -0.09
CA ALA A 88 -11.46 1.76 0.81
C ALA A 88 -11.62 3.10 0.08
N LEU A 89 -10.93 3.29 -1.06
CA LEU A 89 -11.04 4.49 -1.89
C LEU A 89 -12.42 4.58 -2.57
N ALA A 90 -12.94 3.46 -3.07
CA ALA A 90 -14.23 3.42 -3.73
C ALA A 90 -15.39 3.70 -2.75
N LEU A 91 -15.32 3.16 -1.53
CA LEU A 91 -16.36 3.38 -0.52
C LEU A 91 -16.20 4.74 0.17
N GLY A 92 -15.00 5.07 0.65
CA GLY A 92 -14.76 6.23 1.50
C GLY A 92 -14.60 7.56 0.77
N LEU A 93 -14.13 7.51 -0.49
CA LEU A 93 -13.92 8.69 -1.34
C LEU A 93 -14.82 8.70 -2.58
N GLN A 94 -15.64 7.66 -2.80
CA GLN A 94 -16.46 7.50 -4.00
C GLN A 94 -15.63 7.55 -5.29
N ALA A 95 -14.40 7.04 -5.23
CA ALA A 95 -13.48 7.01 -6.34
C ALA A 95 -13.77 5.82 -7.28
N LYS A 96 -13.56 6.04 -8.57
CA LYS A 96 -13.38 4.97 -9.54
C LYS A 96 -11.95 4.46 -9.43
N VAL A 97 -11.75 3.15 -9.39
CA VAL A 97 -10.39 2.59 -9.24
C VAL A 97 -9.91 1.89 -10.51
N LEU A 98 -8.82 2.39 -11.09
CA LEU A 98 -8.13 1.78 -12.22
C LEU A 98 -6.93 0.99 -11.68
N LEU A 99 -6.97 -0.33 -11.78
CA LEU A 99 -5.84 -1.18 -11.42
C LEU A 99 -5.01 -1.49 -12.67
N VAL A 100 -3.69 -1.33 -12.56
CA VAL A 100 -2.72 -1.53 -13.63
C VAL A 100 -1.71 -2.58 -13.19
N THR A 101 -1.62 -3.69 -13.90
CA THR A 101 -0.78 -4.84 -13.50
C THR A 101 -0.16 -5.53 -14.72
N GLU A 102 0.71 -6.51 -14.53
CA GLU A 102 1.22 -7.37 -15.58
C GLU A 102 0.07 -8.03 -16.36
N THR A 103 0.25 -8.23 -17.67
CA THR A 103 -0.76 -8.89 -18.51
C THR A 103 -1.25 -10.21 -17.92
N ASP A 104 -0.35 -11.04 -17.40
CA ASP A 104 -0.67 -12.34 -16.83
C ASP A 104 -1.42 -12.26 -15.49
N LEU A 105 -1.30 -11.14 -14.77
CA LEU A 105 -1.89 -10.96 -13.43
C LEU A 105 -3.24 -10.26 -13.45
N VAL A 106 -3.72 -9.79 -14.61
CA VAL A 106 -5.03 -9.14 -14.77
C VAL A 106 -6.16 -9.98 -14.18
N GLY A 107 -6.13 -11.30 -14.41
CA GLY A 107 -7.16 -12.22 -13.89
C GLY A 107 -7.16 -12.31 -12.36
N MET A 108 -5.98 -12.46 -11.76
CA MET A 108 -5.82 -12.54 -10.30
C MET A 108 -6.23 -11.24 -9.60
N VAL A 109 -5.78 -10.10 -10.13
CA VAL A 109 -6.11 -8.77 -9.57
C VAL A 109 -7.61 -8.49 -9.72
N ALA A 110 -8.23 -8.88 -10.84
CA ALA A 110 -9.68 -8.75 -11.00
C ALA A 110 -10.46 -9.65 -10.03
N ALA A 111 -10.00 -10.88 -9.78
CA ALA A 111 -10.65 -11.81 -8.86
C ALA A 111 -10.57 -11.31 -7.41
N THR A 112 -9.40 -10.87 -6.97
CA THR A 112 -9.20 -10.29 -5.62
C THR A 112 -10.01 -9.01 -5.42
N CYS A 113 -10.07 -8.12 -6.43
CA CYS A 113 -10.94 -6.94 -6.38
C CYS A 113 -12.42 -7.31 -6.19
N ARG A 114 -12.93 -8.35 -6.88
CA ARG A 114 -14.30 -8.83 -6.68
C ARG A 114 -14.51 -9.44 -5.30
N ALA A 115 -13.52 -10.16 -4.77
CA ALA A 115 -13.55 -10.68 -3.40
C ALA A 115 -13.52 -9.55 -2.35
N ALA A 116 -12.93 -8.39 -2.68
CA ALA A 116 -13.03 -7.13 -1.94
C ALA A 116 -14.32 -6.34 -2.27
N GLU A 117 -15.37 -6.99 -2.78
CA GLU A 117 -16.69 -6.40 -3.01
C GLU A 117 -16.74 -5.29 -4.08
N LEU A 118 -15.70 -5.17 -4.92
CA LEU A 118 -15.68 -4.23 -6.04
C LEU A 118 -16.40 -4.82 -7.26
N GLN A 119 -17.13 -3.97 -7.98
CA GLN A 119 -17.70 -4.33 -9.27
C GLN A 119 -16.66 -4.07 -10.38
N VAL A 120 -15.91 -5.13 -10.72
CA VAL A 120 -14.90 -5.08 -11.78
C VAL A 120 -15.57 -5.19 -13.15
N VAL A 121 -15.53 -4.09 -13.91
CA VAL A 121 -16.13 -3.96 -15.24
C VAL A 121 -15.08 -3.79 -16.34
N SER A 122 -15.50 -3.90 -17.61
CA SER A 122 -14.61 -3.67 -18.75
C SER A 122 -14.11 -2.21 -18.80
N PRO A 123 -12.96 -1.93 -19.44
CA PRO A 123 -12.45 -0.57 -19.57
C PRO A 123 -13.44 0.41 -20.24
N GLU A 124 -14.27 -0.07 -21.18
CA GLU A 124 -15.30 0.73 -21.84
C GLU A 124 -16.40 1.14 -20.86
N LEU A 125 -16.94 0.17 -20.10
CA LEU A 125 -17.95 0.45 -19.09
C LEU A 125 -17.38 1.31 -17.97
N PHE A 126 -16.15 1.06 -17.55
CA PHE A 126 -15.46 1.85 -16.54
C PHE A 126 -15.34 3.31 -16.95
N ARG A 127 -14.99 3.61 -18.21
CA ARG A 127 -14.92 5.00 -18.71
C ARG A 127 -16.27 5.71 -18.62
N GLN A 128 -17.36 5.02 -18.91
CA GLN A 128 -18.71 5.59 -18.93
C GLN A 128 -19.35 5.68 -17.52
N ASP A 129 -18.84 4.93 -16.55
CA ASP A 129 -19.40 4.90 -15.19
C ASP A 129 -19.11 6.21 -14.44
N PRO A 130 -20.10 6.84 -13.78
CA PRO A 130 -19.89 8.04 -12.97
C PRO A 130 -19.16 7.78 -11.64
N GLY A 131 -19.05 6.52 -11.19
CA GLY A 131 -18.28 6.10 -10.01
C GLY A 131 -18.94 6.32 -8.65
N THR A 132 -20.05 7.06 -8.59
CA THR A 132 -20.63 7.52 -7.31
C THR A 132 -21.77 6.66 -6.77
N HIS A 133 -22.29 5.71 -7.56
CA HIS A 133 -23.47 4.90 -7.20
C HIS A 133 -23.13 3.47 -6.76
N ARG A 134 -21.88 3.03 -6.99
CA ARG A 134 -21.37 1.70 -6.65
C ARG A 134 -19.83 1.73 -6.60
N PRO A 135 -19.20 0.82 -5.86
CA PRO A 135 -17.74 0.70 -5.87
C PRO A 135 -17.27 0.03 -7.17
N VAL A 136 -16.87 0.84 -8.15
CA VAL A 136 -16.49 0.36 -9.50
C VAL A 136 -14.97 0.33 -9.67
N ALA A 137 -14.49 -0.75 -10.29
CA ALA A 137 -13.09 -0.90 -10.64
C ALA A 137 -12.93 -1.45 -12.07
N THR A 138 -11.75 -1.28 -12.65
CA THR A 138 -11.32 -2.02 -13.84
C THR A 138 -9.86 -2.38 -13.69
N VAL A 139 -9.45 -3.47 -14.35
CA VAL A 139 -8.07 -3.97 -14.31
C VAL A 139 -7.54 -4.00 -15.74
N VAL A 140 -6.41 -3.35 -15.98
CA VAL A 140 -5.79 -3.23 -17.30
C VAL A 140 -4.33 -3.70 -17.26
N PRO A 141 -3.82 -4.28 -18.35
CA PRO A 141 -2.44 -4.75 -18.41
C PRO A 141 -1.44 -3.59 -18.63
N LEU A 142 -0.19 -3.76 -18.21
CA LEU A 142 0.92 -2.91 -18.59
C LEU A 142 2.06 -3.77 -19.14
N SER A 143 2.59 -3.36 -20.29
CA SER A 143 3.62 -4.10 -21.01
C SER A 143 4.98 -4.01 -20.31
N SER A 144 5.77 -5.08 -20.43
CA SER A 144 7.20 -5.05 -20.11
C SER A 144 8.03 -4.41 -21.24
N GLN A 145 7.44 -4.20 -22.43
CA GLN A 145 8.08 -3.48 -23.53
C GLN A 145 7.89 -1.97 -23.35
N ALA A 146 9.00 -1.22 -23.33
CA ALA A 146 8.98 0.20 -22.96
C ALA A 146 8.12 1.07 -23.90
N SER A 147 8.14 0.81 -25.21
CA SER A 147 7.35 1.57 -26.20
C SER A 147 5.84 1.35 -26.05
N GLU A 148 5.43 0.10 -25.83
CA GLU A 148 4.03 -0.26 -25.58
C GLU A 148 3.56 0.30 -24.24
N ALA A 149 4.36 0.14 -23.18
CA ALA A 149 4.06 0.67 -21.86
C ALA A 149 3.94 2.20 -21.85
N ALA A 150 4.75 2.91 -22.65
CA ALA A 150 4.63 4.35 -22.82
C ALA A 150 3.32 4.75 -23.50
N THR A 151 2.90 3.96 -24.51
CA THR A 151 1.62 4.18 -25.21
C THR A 151 0.45 3.94 -24.25
N GLN A 152 0.45 2.80 -23.56
CA GLN A 152 -0.54 2.45 -22.53
C GLN A 152 -0.61 3.51 -21.42
N THR A 153 0.54 3.99 -20.93
CA THR A 153 0.60 5.08 -19.96
C THR A 153 -0.11 6.33 -20.48
N GLY A 154 0.24 6.78 -21.70
CA GLY A 154 -0.41 7.94 -22.32
C GLY A 154 -1.92 7.76 -22.46
N ASP A 155 -2.34 6.57 -22.87
CA ASP A 155 -3.75 6.20 -23.02
C ASP A 155 -4.50 6.23 -21.68
N TYR A 156 -3.94 5.63 -20.63
CA TYR A 156 -4.58 5.58 -19.31
C TYR A 156 -4.74 6.97 -18.70
N PHE A 157 -3.74 7.84 -18.83
CA PHE A 157 -3.86 9.22 -18.35
C PHE A 157 -4.84 10.05 -19.18
N ARG A 158 -4.89 9.85 -20.50
CA ARG A 158 -5.85 10.53 -21.38
C ARG A 158 -7.29 10.09 -21.06
N ASP A 159 -7.51 8.79 -20.92
CA ASP A 159 -8.85 8.21 -20.88
C ASP A 159 -9.47 8.22 -19.48
N HIS A 160 -8.64 8.28 -18.43
CA HIS A 160 -9.12 8.19 -17.04
C HIS A 160 -8.75 9.39 -16.16
N ALA A 161 -7.80 10.24 -16.57
CA ALA A 161 -7.36 11.43 -15.84
C ALA A 161 -7.19 11.18 -14.31
N PRO A 162 -6.29 10.24 -13.91
CA PRO A 162 -6.13 9.86 -12.52
C PRO A 162 -5.72 11.05 -11.65
N GLN A 163 -6.26 11.11 -10.44
CA GLN A 163 -5.99 12.13 -9.42
C GLN A 163 -4.95 11.67 -8.38
N ALA A 164 -4.72 10.36 -8.32
CA ALA A 164 -3.63 9.73 -7.60
C ALA A 164 -3.13 8.49 -8.37
N VAL A 165 -1.83 8.20 -8.26
CA VAL A 165 -1.19 6.97 -8.71
C VAL A 165 -0.47 6.33 -7.53
N ILE A 166 -0.85 5.11 -7.19
CA ILE A 166 -0.30 4.38 -6.03
C ILE A 166 0.39 3.11 -6.52
N ALA A 167 1.62 2.86 -6.09
CA ALA A 167 2.34 1.60 -6.27
C ALA A 167 2.27 0.79 -4.98
N ILE A 168 1.96 -0.51 -5.09
CA ILE A 168 1.95 -1.45 -3.98
C ILE A 168 2.66 -2.71 -4.46
N GLU A 169 3.83 -2.99 -3.90
CA GLU A 169 4.69 -4.11 -4.34
C GLU A 169 4.90 -4.09 -5.86
N LYS A 170 5.32 -2.94 -6.38
CA LYS A 170 5.62 -2.78 -7.80
C LYS A 170 7.07 -2.37 -7.95
N SER A 171 7.87 -3.23 -8.58
CA SER A 171 9.28 -2.95 -8.81
C SER A 171 9.53 -1.69 -9.63
N GLY A 172 10.56 -0.95 -9.21
CA GLY A 172 11.07 0.23 -9.87
C GLY A 172 12.46 0.03 -10.47
N PRO A 173 12.85 0.86 -11.45
CA PRO A 173 14.19 0.82 -12.01
C PRO A 173 15.21 1.49 -11.08
N ASN A 174 16.44 0.99 -11.06
CA ASN A 174 17.56 1.72 -10.46
C ASN A 174 17.98 2.93 -11.33
N GLY A 175 19.01 3.66 -10.90
CA GLY A 175 19.57 4.80 -11.64
C GLY A 175 20.14 4.49 -13.04
N ARG A 176 20.21 3.22 -13.44
CA ARG A 176 20.59 2.76 -14.79
C ARG A 176 19.40 2.34 -15.65
N GLY A 177 18.16 2.43 -15.13
CA GLY A 177 16.96 1.98 -15.83
C GLY A 177 16.71 0.47 -15.75
N VAL A 178 17.44 -0.26 -14.89
CA VAL A 178 17.39 -1.72 -14.77
C VAL A 178 16.60 -2.14 -13.54
N TYR A 179 15.74 -3.14 -13.70
CA TYR A 179 14.88 -3.69 -12.65
C TYR A 179 15.54 -4.92 -12.04
N HIS A 180 15.45 -5.08 -10.73
CA HIS A 180 16.19 -6.12 -10.02
C HIS A 180 15.33 -6.92 -9.05
N MET A 181 15.68 -8.20 -8.88
CA MET A 181 15.45 -8.89 -7.61
C MET A 181 16.36 -8.28 -6.54
N VAL A 182 15.95 -8.33 -5.27
CA VAL A 182 16.81 -7.94 -4.13
C VAL A 182 18.15 -8.68 -4.10
N GLY A 183 18.20 -9.87 -4.70
CA GLY A 183 19.44 -10.63 -4.91
C GLY A 183 20.39 -10.03 -5.96
N GLY A 184 20.06 -8.92 -6.62
CA GLY A 184 20.94 -8.28 -7.60
C GLY A 184 20.93 -8.87 -9.01
N GLN A 185 19.98 -9.77 -9.32
CA GLN A 185 19.73 -10.23 -10.69
C GLN A 185 18.88 -9.22 -11.46
N ASP A 186 19.21 -9.03 -12.74
CA ASP A 186 18.40 -8.26 -13.68
C ASP A 186 17.14 -9.05 -14.05
N VAL A 187 15.99 -8.41 -13.95
CA VAL A 187 14.67 -8.96 -14.30
C VAL A 187 13.90 -8.04 -15.25
N SER A 188 14.59 -7.09 -15.88
CA SER A 188 13.98 -6.04 -16.70
C SER A 188 13.09 -6.59 -17.82
N GLU A 189 13.38 -7.75 -18.39
CA GLU A 189 12.61 -8.33 -19.50
C GLU A 189 11.16 -8.68 -19.11
N GLY A 190 10.96 -9.20 -17.89
CA GLY A 190 9.66 -9.70 -17.43
C GLY A 190 8.81 -8.66 -16.70
N VAL A 191 9.35 -7.47 -16.41
CA VAL A 191 8.73 -6.50 -15.50
C VAL A 191 8.03 -5.39 -16.27
N ALA A 192 6.74 -5.19 -15.97
CA ALA A 192 5.95 -4.10 -16.51
C ALA A 192 6.61 -2.73 -16.20
N LYS A 193 6.65 -1.82 -17.18
CA LYS A 193 7.36 -0.53 -17.03
C LYS A 193 6.56 0.53 -16.29
N ALA A 194 6.12 0.19 -15.07
CA ALA A 194 5.26 1.01 -14.24
C ALA A 194 5.89 2.35 -13.82
N GLY A 195 7.23 2.48 -13.81
CA GLY A 195 7.90 3.78 -13.57
C GLY A 195 7.48 4.88 -14.55
N LEU A 196 6.99 4.52 -15.75
CA LEU A 196 6.43 5.48 -16.72
C LEU A 196 5.13 6.13 -16.20
N LEU A 197 4.29 5.38 -15.48
CA LEU A 197 3.06 5.91 -14.86
C LEU A 197 3.40 7.03 -13.86
N PHE A 198 4.46 6.85 -13.08
CA PHE A 198 4.90 7.83 -12.06
C PHE A 198 5.56 9.05 -12.68
N SER A 199 6.38 8.85 -13.72
CA SER A 199 6.95 9.95 -14.48
C SER A 199 5.86 10.84 -15.09
N GLU A 200 4.81 10.22 -15.65
CA GLU A 200 3.67 10.94 -16.23
C GLU A 200 2.79 11.61 -15.15
N ALA A 201 2.59 10.95 -14.00
CA ALA A 201 1.88 11.51 -12.85
C ALA A 201 2.56 12.81 -12.36
N GLN A 202 3.87 12.76 -12.15
CA GLN A 202 4.67 13.91 -11.72
C GLN A 202 4.58 15.06 -12.72
N ARG A 203 4.71 14.77 -14.03
CA ARG A 203 4.59 15.78 -15.10
C ARG A 203 3.23 16.49 -15.08
N ARG A 204 2.18 15.80 -14.62
CA ARG A 204 0.80 16.33 -14.52
C ARG A 204 0.44 16.88 -13.14
N GLY A 205 1.34 16.80 -12.16
CA GLY A 205 1.05 17.20 -10.77
C GLY A 205 0.00 16.32 -10.09
N VAL A 206 -0.09 15.05 -10.48
CA VAL A 206 -0.95 14.02 -9.89
C VAL A 206 -0.26 13.45 -8.66
N LEU A 207 -1.02 13.18 -7.59
CA LEU A 207 -0.47 12.63 -6.34
C LEU A 207 0.16 11.25 -6.61
N THR A 208 1.36 11.01 -6.08
CA THR A 208 2.09 9.75 -6.21
C THR A 208 2.39 9.13 -4.84
N ILE A 209 2.09 7.84 -4.70
CA ILE A 209 2.34 7.09 -3.46
C ILE A 209 3.05 5.78 -3.80
N GLY A 210 4.06 5.39 -3.03
CA GLY A 210 4.74 4.10 -3.15
C GLY A 210 4.69 3.32 -1.84
N ILE A 211 4.38 2.03 -1.91
CA ILE A 211 4.37 1.09 -0.79
C ILE A 211 5.23 -0.12 -1.19
N GLY A 212 6.16 -0.50 -0.31
CA GLY A 212 7.19 -1.53 -0.53
C GLY A 212 7.77 -2.04 0.79
N ASP A 213 8.51 -3.14 0.74
CA ASP A 213 9.08 -3.81 1.93
C ASP A 213 10.63 -3.88 1.92
N ARG A 214 11.29 -3.85 0.74
CA ARG A 214 12.75 -4.05 0.61
C ARG A 214 13.53 -2.84 0.14
N GLY A 215 13.00 -2.11 -0.84
CA GLY A 215 13.61 -0.91 -1.43
C GLY A 215 13.90 -0.95 -2.93
N ASN A 216 13.56 -2.03 -3.64
CA ASN A 216 13.58 -2.09 -5.10
C ASN A 216 12.22 -1.76 -5.73
N GLU A 217 11.24 -1.35 -4.92
CA GLU A 217 9.89 -0.99 -5.32
C GLU A 217 9.79 0.51 -5.61
N ILE A 218 8.86 0.87 -6.50
CA ILE A 218 8.60 2.24 -6.90
C ILE A 218 8.30 3.12 -5.69
N GLY A 219 9.07 4.19 -5.57
CA GLY A 219 8.92 5.23 -4.55
C GLY A 219 10.06 5.24 -3.54
N PHE A 220 10.82 4.14 -3.46
CA PHE A 220 11.98 4.04 -2.59
C PHE A 220 13.17 4.88 -3.06
N GLY A 221 13.09 5.52 -4.23
CA GLY A 221 13.95 6.64 -4.62
C GLY A 221 14.06 7.73 -3.54
N ARG A 222 13.03 7.90 -2.71
CA ARG A 222 13.03 8.88 -1.59
C ARG A 222 13.91 8.46 -0.41
N VAL A 223 14.22 7.17 -0.27
CA VAL A 223 15.10 6.57 0.75
C VAL A 223 16.26 5.78 0.12
N HIS A 224 16.60 6.09 -1.14
CA HIS A 224 17.53 5.33 -1.97
C HIS A 224 18.90 5.12 -1.31
N ASP A 225 19.48 6.15 -0.70
CA ASP A 225 20.75 6.07 0.02
C ASP A 225 20.73 5.06 1.18
N VAL A 226 19.59 4.94 1.86
CA VAL A 226 19.41 3.97 2.95
C VAL A 226 19.31 2.57 2.38
N VAL A 227 18.55 2.37 1.29
CA VAL A 227 18.47 1.07 0.60
C VAL A 227 19.86 0.63 0.11
N GLN A 228 20.64 1.55 -0.46
CA GLN A 228 21.98 1.28 -0.95
C GLN A 228 22.93 0.80 0.16
N ALA A 229 22.83 1.39 1.34
CA ALA A 229 23.65 1.04 2.50
C ALA A 229 23.20 -0.25 3.20
N LEU A 230 21.90 -0.54 3.16
CA LEU A 230 21.26 -1.60 3.93
C LEU A 230 21.28 -2.96 3.21
N LEU A 231 21.03 -2.98 1.90
CA LEU A 231 20.94 -4.23 1.15
C LEU A 231 22.32 -4.69 0.67
N PRO A 232 22.63 -6.00 0.68
CA PRO A 232 23.91 -6.54 0.19
C PRO A 232 24.26 -6.13 -1.24
N TYR A 233 23.24 -5.99 -2.10
CA TYR A 233 23.37 -5.55 -3.48
C TYR A 233 22.80 -4.14 -3.71
N GLY A 234 22.57 -3.40 -2.62
CA GLY A 234 21.96 -2.06 -2.63
C GLY A 234 22.70 -1.10 -3.54
N ALA A 235 24.00 -0.94 -3.32
CA ALA A 235 24.86 -0.03 -4.08
C ALA A 235 25.43 -0.64 -5.39
N ARG A 236 25.59 -1.97 -5.46
CA ARG A 236 26.14 -2.67 -6.64
C ARG A 236 25.48 -4.03 -6.81
N CYS A 237 24.84 -4.24 -7.95
CA CYS A 237 24.17 -5.48 -8.31
C CYS A 237 25.13 -6.46 -9.00
N ARG A 238 24.61 -7.65 -9.35
CA ARG A 238 25.41 -8.73 -10.00
C ARG A 238 25.36 -8.69 -11.52
N CYS A 239 24.47 -7.89 -12.11
CA CYS A 239 24.35 -7.77 -13.55
C CYS A 239 25.32 -6.71 -14.11
N PRO A 240 25.53 -6.66 -15.44
CA PRO A 240 26.47 -5.73 -16.07
C PRO A 240 26.21 -4.23 -15.85
N CYS A 241 25.04 -3.85 -15.32
CA CYS A 241 24.74 -2.43 -15.07
C CYS A 241 25.46 -1.86 -13.84
N GLU A 242 25.85 -2.73 -12.89
CA GLU A 242 26.54 -2.40 -11.64
C GLU A 242 25.89 -1.30 -10.78
N GLY A 243 24.66 -0.89 -11.09
CA GLY A 243 24.01 0.29 -10.49
C GLY A 243 23.35 0.04 -9.13
N GLY A 244 23.36 -1.20 -8.64
CA GLY A 244 22.66 -1.58 -7.41
C GLY A 244 21.19 -1.90 -7.64
N VAL A 245 20.51 -2.38 -6.59
CA VAL A 245 19.10 -2.81 -6.65
C VAL A 245 18.10 -1.75 -6.19
N ALA A 246 18.57 -0.67 -5.57
CA ALA A 246 17.69 0.37 -5.04
C ALA A 246 16.90 1.06 -6.17
N ASP A 247 15.58 1.22 -5.98
CA ASP A 247 14.73 1.99 -6.89
C ASP A 247 15.15 3.47 -6.89
N GLN A 248 15.09 4.10 -8.07
CA GLN A 248 15.37 5.53 -8.25
C GLN A 248 14.11 6.38 -8.34
N THR A 249 12.93 5.78 -8.47
CA THR A 249 11.66 6.47 -8.65
C THR A 249 11.26 7.22 -7.38
N THR A 250 11.01 8.51 -7.48
CA THR A 250 10.55 9.33 -6.34
C THR A 250 9.05 9.50 -6.37
N VAL A 251 8.44 9.63 -5.19
CA VAL A 251 7.00 9.81 -5.00
C VAL A 251 6.73 10.87 -3.92
N ASP A 252 5.51 11.41 -3.89
CA ASP A 252 5.09 12.38 -2.88
C ASP A 252 5.07 11.76 -1.47
N VAL A 253 4.62 10.51 -1.36
CA VAL A 253 4.56 9.75 -0.11
C VAL A 253 5.12 8.34 -0.31
N VAL A 254 6.12 7.94 0.48
CA VAL A 254 6.60 6.54 0.50
C VAL A 254 6.23 5.89 1.84
N ILE A 255 5.73 4.65 1.80
CA ILE A 255 5.36 3.89 3.00
C ILE A 255 6.12 2.56 2.96
N PRO A 256 7.23 2.46 3.69
CA PRO A 256 7.79 1.16 4.01
C PRO A 256 6.84 0.39 4.94
N ALA A 257 6.53 -0.86 4.59
CA ALA A 257 5.81 -1.81 5.46
C ALA A 257 6.50 -3.19 5.40
N GLU A 258 6.35 -4.02 6.44
CA GLU A 258 6.98 -5.37 6.46
C GLU A 258 6.44 -6.28 5.36
N VAL A 259 5.19 -6.04 4.95
CA VAL A 259 4.52 -6.60 3.78
C VAL A 259 3.79 -5.43 3.11
N SER A 260 3.94 -5.25 1.80
CA SER A 260 3.36 -4.11 1.09
C SER A 260 1.84 -4.05 1.22
N ASN A 261 1.18 -5.20 1.25
CA ASN A 261 -0.23 -5.33 1.57
C ASN A 261 -0.59 -4.62 2.89
N TRP A 262 0.22 -4.78 3.94
CA TRP A 262 -0.04 -4.18 5.25
C TRP A 262 0.06 -2.66 5.20
N GLY A 263 0.99 -2.10 4.43
CA GLY A 263 1.05 -0.65 4.20
C GLY A 263 -0.24 -0.12 3.58
N ALA A 264 -0.80 -0.84 2.61
CA ALA A 264 -2.10 -0.50 2.01
C ALA A 264 -3.25 -0.61 3.02
N TYR A 265 -3.23 -1.62 3.89
CA TYR A 265 -4.21 -1.78 4.98
C TYR A 265 -4.12 -0.64 5.99
N GLY A 266 -2.90 -0.17 6.29
CA GLY A 266 -2.66 0.97 7.17
C GLY A 266 -3.27 2.27 6.64
N ILE A 267 -3.17 2.52 5.33
CA ILE A 267 -3.86 3.66 4.69
C ILE A 267 -5.38 3.49 4.82
N ALA A 268 -5.91 2.30 4.54
CA ALA A 268 -7.35 2.03 4.65
C ALA A 268 -7.86 2.22 6.09
N ALA A 269 -7.10 1.76 7.09
CA ALA A 269 -7.39 1.96 8.51
C ALA A 269 -7.39 3.45 8.90
N CYS A 270 -6.42 4.23 8.43
CA CYS A 270 -6.39 5.67 8.67
C CYS A 270 -7.57 6.39 7.99
N LEU A 271 -7.94 5.99 6.78
CA LEU A 271 -9.10 6.53 6.08
C LEU A 271 -10.41 6.19 6.81
N ALA A 272 -10.56 4.95 7.29
CA ALA A 272 -11.66 4.51 8.16
C ALA A 272 -11.78 5.38 9.42
N ALA A 273 -10.65 5.62 10.10
CA ALA A 273 -10.60 6.47 11.28
C ALA A 273 -11.00 7.92 10.99
N MET A 274 -10.49 8.50 9.89
CA MET A 274 -10.76 9.88 9.47
C MET A 274 -12.23 10.11 9.07
N LYS A 275 -12.85 9.10 8.45
CA LYS A 275 -14.26 9.16 8.02
C LYS A 275 -15.24 8.72 9.11
N ASP A 276 -14.73 8.25 10.24
CA ASP A 276 -15.50 7.59 11.30
C ASP A 276 -16.36 6.43 10.75
N ASP A 277 -15.80 5.68 9.80
CA ASP A 277 -16.47 4.59 9.09
C ASP A 277 -15.61 3.31 9.14
N PRO A 278 -15.90 2.39 10.09
CA PRO A 278 -15.12 1.16 10.24
C PRO A 278 -15.28 0.20 9.05
N GLU A 279 -16.32 0.35 8.24
CA GLU A 279 -16.54 -0.52 7.07
C GLU A 279 -15.47 -0.29 5.99
N LEU A 280 -14.69 0.81 6.03
CA LEU A 280 -13.63 1.06 5.06
C LEU A 280 -12.41 0.14 5.25
N LEU A 281 -12.21 -0.41 6.45
CA LEU A 281 -11.19 -1.42 6.70
C LEU A 281 -11.81 -2.81 6.54
N HIS A 282 -11.18 -3.67 5.73
CA HIS A 282 -11.61 -5.05 5.57
C HIS A 282 -11.47 -5.86 6.87
N THR A 283 -12.22 -6.97 6.98
CA THR A 283 -12.21 -7.84 8.15
C THR A 283 -11.20 -8.97 8.03
N PRO A 284 -10.82 -9.64 9.14
CA PRO A 284 -10.01 -10.86 9.09
C PRO A 284 -10.62 -11.97 8.22
N GLU A 285 -11.95 -12.07 8.16
CA GLU A 285 -12.64 -13.04 7.30
C GLU A 285 -12.47 -12.69 5.82
N MET A 286 -12.56 -11.40 5.47
CA MET A 286 -12.30 -10.92 4.13
C MET A 286 -10.84 -11.13 3.75
N GLU A 287 -9.88 -10.88 4.64
CA GLU A 287 -8.45 -11.12 4.39
C GLU A 287 -8.18 -12.59 4.03
N ARG A 288 -8.78 -13.50 4.79
CA ARG A 288 -8.72 -14.93 4.49
C ARG A 288 -9.30 -15.28 3.13
N ALA A 289 -10.40 -14.63 2.74
CA ALA A 289 -11.04 -14.84 1.44
C ALA A 289 -10.19 -14.28 0.29
N LEU A 290 -9.55 -13.12 0.50
CA LEU A 290 -8.70 -12.46 -0.48
C LEU A 290 -7.44 -13.28 -0.77
N ILE A 291 -6.69 -13.69 0.25
CA ILE A 291 -5.48 -14.51 0.06
C ILE A 291 -5.84 -15.85 -0.60
N ARG A 292 -6.94 -16.51 -0.18
CA ARG A 292 -7.42 -17.73 -0.85
C ARG A 292 -7.74 -17.49 -2.32
N THR A 293 -8.42 -16.39 -2.62
CA THR A 293 -8.81 -16.02 -3.98
C THR A 293 -7.59 -15.72 -4.84
N ALA A 294 -6.61 -14.97 -4.33
CA ALA A 294 -5.35 -14.70 -5.01
C ALA A 294 -4.66 -16.01 -5.41
N VAL A 295 -4.46 -16.91 -4.44
CA VAL A 295 -3.80 -18.21 -4.68
C VAL A 295 -4.57 -19.08 -5.67
N GLN A 296 -5.91 -19.12 -5.59
CA GLN A 296 -6.75 -19.85 -6.53
C GLN A 296 -6.67 -19.32 -7.96
N HIS A 297 -6.26 -18.06 -8.15
CA HIS A 297 -6.17 -17.39 -9.45
C HIS A 297 -4.71 -17.15 -9.88
N GLY A 298 -3.77 -17.93 -9.36
CA GLY A 298 -2.38 -17.90 -9.79
C GLY A 298 -1.43 -17.11 -8.88
N GLY A 299 -1.89 -16.72 -7.69
CA GLY A 299 -1.06 -16.14 -6.65
C GLY A 299 -0.11 -17.15 -6.02
N VAL A 300 1.13 -16.75 -5.83
CA VAL A 300 2.15 -17.51 -5.10
C VAL A 300 2.71 -16.69 -3.95
N ASP A 301 3.23 -17.36 -2.94
CA ASP A 301 3.95 -16.71 -1.85
C ASP A 301 5.35 -16.27 -2.33
N GLY A 302 5.72 -15.00 -2.12
CA GLY A 302 6.96 -14.42 -2.67
C GLY A 302 8.25 -15.02 -2.14
N MET A 303 8.22 -15.61 -0.93
CA MET A 303 9.39 -16.30 -0.38
C MET A 303 9.59 -17.71 -0.94
N SER A 304 8.52 -18.47 -1.14
CA SER A 304 8.61 -19.88 -1.54
C SER A 304 8.32 -20.12 -3.03
N GLY A 305 7.70 -19.16 -3.71
CA GLY A 305 7.20 -19.28 -5.08
C GLY A 305 6.09 -20.33 -5.25
N ARG A 306 5.50 -20.80 -4.14
CA ARG A 306 4.46 -21.84 -4.13
C ARG A 306 3.08 -21.22 -3.96
N ALA A 307 2.07 -21.82 -4.58
CA ALA A 307 0.65 -21.53 -4.36
C ALA A 307 0.22 -22.02 -2.97
N ARG A 308 0.61 -21.29 -1.92
CA ARG A 308 0.27 -21.55 -0.51
C ARG A 308 -0.44 -20.35 0.07
N LEU A 309 -1.25 -20.58 1.10
CA LEU A 309 -1.97 -19.52 1.81
C LEU A 309 -1.03 -18.76 2.74
N ALA A 310 -0.15 -17.97 2.15
CA ALA A 310 0.82 -17.12 2.82
C ALA A 310 1.13 -15.90 1.95
N VAL A 311 1.69 -14.88 2.57
CA VAL A 311 2.25 -13.70 1.93
C VAL A 311 3.65 -13.52 2.49
N ASP A 312 4.66 -13.56 1.62
CA ASP A 312 6.08 -13.43 1.95
C ASP A 312 6.56 -14.18 3.19
N GLY A 313 6.29 -15.49 3.23
CA GLY A 313 6.70 -16.29 4.38
C GLY A 313 5.62 -16.42 5.45
N ILE A 314 4.76 -15.41 5.57
CA ILE A 314 3.86 -15.18 6.70
C ILE A 314 2.52 -15.89 6.46
N ASP A 315 2.13 -16.72 7.43
CA ASP A 315 0.92 -17.53 7.38
C ASP A 315 -0.36 -16.69 7.26
N LEU A 316 -1.37 -17.26 6.59
CA LEU A 316 -2.71 -16.70 6.45
C LEU A 316 -3.29 -16.14 7.77
N GLU A 317 -3.15 -16.88 8.86
CA GLU A 317 -3.77 -16.49 10.13
C GLU A 317 -3.04 -15.33 10.81
N VAL A 318 -1.75 -15.15 10.54
CA VAL A 318 -1.00 -13.99 11.01
C VAL A 318 -1.45 -12.73 10.27
N ASN A 319 -1.62 -12.82 8.94
CA ASN A 319 -2.18 -11.71 8.14
C ASN A 319 -3.59 -11.32 8.64
N ALA A 320 -4.47 -12.30 8.85
CA ALA A 320 -5.81 -12.06 9.39
C ALA A 320 -5.76 -11.46 10.82
N GLY A 321 -4.83 -11.91 11.66
CA GLY A 321 -4.59 -11.36 13.00
C GLY A 321 -4.13 -9.89 12.97
N LEU A 322 -3.28 -9.51 12.01
CA LEU A 322 -2.86 -8.13 11.80
C LEU A 322 -4.05 -7.22 11.46
N VAL A 323 -4.95 -7.69 10.59
CA VAL A 323 -6.18 -6.97 10.25
C VAL A 323 -7.09 -6.79 11.46
N ALA A 324 -7.20 -7.81 12.32
CA ALA A 324 -7.95 -7.70 13.57
C ALA A 324 -7.37 -6.61 14.49
N MET A 325 -6.04 -6.55 14.62
CA MET A 325 -5.36 -5.52 15.41
C MET A 325 -5.55 -4.11 14.81
N LEU A 326 -5.46 -3.96 13.49
CA LEU A 326 -5.77 -2.68 12.82
C LEU A 326 -7.21 -2.23 13.10
N GLY A 327 -8.17 -3.16 13.13
CA GLY A 327 -9.56 -2.87 13.49
C GLY A 327 -9.71 -2.33 14.91
N GLU A 328 -9.01 -2.94 15.87
CA GLU A 328 -9.00 -2.48 17.27
C GLU A 328 -8.35 -1.10 17.43
N ILE A 329 -7.23 -0.87 16.75
CA ILE A 329 -6.53 0.43 16.72
C ILE A 329 -7.46 1.51 16.14
N THR A 330 -8.10 1.22 15.00
CA THR A 330 -9.02 2.14 14.32
C THR A 330 -10.24 2.46 15.18
N ARG A 331 -10.78 1.46 15.89
CA ARG A 331 -11.93 1.63 16.80
C ARG A 331 -11.57 2.54 17.98
N ALA A 332 -10.32 2.53 18.43
CA ALA A 332 -9.79 3.35 19.52
C ALA A 332 -10.75 3.45 20.72
N GLN A 333 -11.31 2.30 21.14
CA GLN A 333 -12.50 2.24 22.00
C GLN A 333 -12.33 3.06 23.28
N SER A 334 -11.17 2.97 23.94
CA SER A 334 -10.93 3.70 25.20
C SER A 334 -10.88 5.21 25.00
N ALA A 335 -10.46 5.70 23.83
CA ALA A 335 -10.45 7.13 23.52
C ALA A 335 -11.81 7.64 23.07
N ARG A 336 -12.57 6.86 22.28
CA ARG A 336 -13.90 7.22 21.78
C ARG A 336 -15.03 6.99 22.79
N ARG A 337 -14.90 5.97 23.65
CA ARG A 337 -15.89 5.55 24.67
C ARG A 337 -15.20 5.27 26.01
N PRO A 338 -14.74 6.33 26.71
CA PRO A 338 -14.05 6.17 27.97
C PRO A 338 -14.95 5.56 29.06
N SER A 339 -14.43 4.54 29.75
CA SER A 339 -15.01 3.99 30.98
C SER A 339 -14.43 4.67 32.22
N ALA A 340 -15.01 4.42 33.40
CA ALA A 340 -14.47 4.90 34.68
C ALA A 340 -13.03 4.42 34.98
N PHE A 341 -12.56 3.37 34.28
CA PHE A 341 -11.21 2.83 34.40
C PHE A 341 -10.29 3.28 33.25
N SER A 342 -10.85 3.89 32.21
CA SER A 342 -10.03 4.52 31.18
C SER A 342 -9.54 5.87 31.72
N THR A 343 -8.23 6.10 31.62
CA THR A 343 -7.64 7.43 31.76
C THR A 343 -7.10 7.83 30.39
N PRO A 344 -7.95 8.11 29.39
CA PRO A 344 -7.45 8.46 28.07
C PRO A 344 -6.75 9.80 28.20
N ILE A 345 -5.45 9.81 27.95
CA ILE A 345 -4.64 11.03 27.84
C ILE A 345 -5.15 11.88 26.66
N LEU A 346 -5.76 11.24 25.65
CA LEU A 346 -6.34 11.87 24.47
C LEU A 346 -7.87 11.69 24.48
N ARG A 347 -8.61 12.80 24.54
CA ARG A 347 -10.08 12.81 24.41
C ARG A 347 -10.47 13.38 23.03
N ALA A 348 -11.48 12.77 22.41
CA ALA A 348 -12.12 13.37 21.23
C ALA A 348 -12.64 14.79 21.60
N GLY A 349 -12.25 15.81 20.83
CA GLY A 349 -12.72 17.19 21.03
C GLY A 349 -11.84 18.13 21.87
N GLY A 350 -10.57 17.80 22.15
CA GLY A 350 -9.55 18.83 22.48
C GLY A 350 -9.66 19.56 23.83
N GLY A 351 -10.30 18.96 24.85
CA GLY A 351 -10.33 19.54 26.20
C GLY A 351 -9.21 19.02 27.10
N ALA A 352 -8.12 19.78 27.27
CA ALA A 352 -7.21 19.59 28.39
C ALA A 352 -7.96 19.93 29.70
N ARG A 353 -7.86 19.09 30.73
CA ARG A 353 -8.33 19.49 32.06
C ARG A 353 -7.37 20.53 32.63
N GLU A 354 -7.85 21.76 32.80
CA GLU A 354 -7.35 22.62 33.86
C GLU A 354 -7.53 21.93 35.21
N GLY A 355 -6.42 21.78 35.93
CA GLY A 355 -6.35 21.70 37.39
C GLY A 355 -7.26 20.71 38.10
N THR A 356 -6.74 19.51 38.36
CA THR A 356 -7.03 18.84 39.65
C THR A 356 -5.72 18.35 40.23
N LYS A 357 -5.28 19.02 41.30
CA LYS A 357 -4.14 18.64 42.15
C LYS A 357 -4.25 17.16 42.52
N GLU A 358 -3.22 16.39 42.19
CA GLU A 358 -3.03 15.05 42.73
C GLU A 358 -2.86 15.14 44.26
N ALA A 359 -3.66 14.40 45.01
CA ALA A 359 -3.30 14.01 46.36
C ALA A 359 -2.48 12.70 46.24
N PRO A 360 -1.29 12.58 46.85
CA PRO A 360 -0.49 11.36 46.75
C PRO A 360 -1.24 10.19 47.40
N TRP A 361 -1.29 9.08 46.69
CA TRP A 361 -1.85 7.83 47.18
C TRP A 361 -0.91 7.26 48.26
N GLY A 362 -1.21 7.54 49.53
CA GLY A 362 -0.37 7.09 50.64
C GLY A 362 -0.65 7.76 51.98
N ALA A 363 -1.93 7.89 52.37
CA ALA A 363 -2.27 8.24 53.74
C ALA A 363 -3.65 7.68 54.10
N ARG A 364 -3.69 6.44 54.55
CA ARG A 364 -4.67 6.00 55.55
C ARG A 364 -3.94 5.18 56.61
N ALA A 365 -4.23 5.58 57.85
CA ALA A 365 -3.65 5.19 59.12
C ALA A 365 -3.86 3.71 59.47
#